data_AF-A0A847BYZ0-F1
#
_entry.id   AF-A0A847BYZ0-F1
#
_cell.length_a   1.000
_cell.length_b   1.000
_cell.length_c   1.000
_cell.angle_alpha   90.00
_cell.angle_beta   90.00
_cell.angle_gamma   90.00
#
_symmetry.space_group_name_H-M   'P 1'
#
loop_
_entity.id
_entity.type
_entity.pdbx_description
1 polymer ?
#
loop_
_entity_poly.entity_id
_entity_poly.type
_entity_poly.pdbx_seq_one_letter_code
_entity_poly.pdbx_strand_id
1 'polypeptide(L)'
;MKFLTRIPHRHYFLILAALFSVELIFLAIDPHDRGDWALENVLVLAFILFLTLTYRNFPLSRISYTLVFLFLALHEIGAHYTYAEVPYDTWFQNLTGYSLNSILGWERNNFDRVIHFAYGLLLAYPIRELYFRIADAKGFWGYFLPLDFTMSTSMIFELFEWGAAEFFGGDLGVAYLGTQGDVWDAHKDMALASLGALLAMLVTLALNLWLQKDFAREWSESLRIKHALPMGEDEILRLLKKKKRK
;
A
#
# COMPACT_ATOMS: atom_id res chain seq x y z
N MET A 1 10.12 14.52 -17.22
CA MET A 1 9.91 15.34 -16.00
C MET A 1 9.17 16.67 -16.24
N LYS A 2 9.49 17.46 -17.27
CA LYS A 2 8.87 18.80 -17.47
C LYS A 2 7.35 18.82 -17.73
N PHE A 3 6.74 17.70 -18.15
CA PHE A 3 5.30 17.63 -18.41
C PHE A 3 4.49 17.50 -17.12
N LEU A 4 4.88 16.58 -16.22
CA LEU A 4 4.21 16.36 -14.94
C LEU A 4 4.21 17.60 -14.06
N THR A 5 5.28 18.39 -14.07
CA THR A 5 5.42 19.57 -13.21
C THR A 5 4.57 20.78 -13.64
N ARG A 6 4.01 20.78 -14.86
CA ARG A 6 3.20 21.90 -15.38
C ARG A 6 1.77 21.93 -14.83
N ILE A 7 1.21 20.77 -14.47
CA ILE A 7 -0.16 20.68 -13.96
C ILE A 7 -0.15 20.94 -12.45
N PRO A 8 -0.94 21.87 -11.90
CA PRO A 8 -1.01 22.06 -10.45
C PRO A 8 -1.47 20.79 -9.73
N HIS A 9 -0.94 20.51 -8.53
CA HIS A 9 -1.22 19.28 -7.78
C HIS A 9 -2.72 18.98 -7.66
N ARG A 10 -3.53 20.01 -7.38
CA ARG A 10 -4.99 19.89 -7.32
C ARG A 10 -5.61 19.41 -8.63
N HIS A 11 -5.21 19.99 -9.76
CA HIS A 11 -5.73 19.58 -11.07
C HIS A 11 -5.27 18.16 -11.40
N TYR A 12 -4.02 17.81 -11.07
CA TYR A 12 -3.51 16.47 -11.27
C TYR A 12 -4.30 15.42 -10.47
N PHE A 13 -4.57 15.70 -9.20
CA PHE A 13 -5.43 14.87 -8.35
C PHE A 13 -6.84 14.72 -8.95
N LEU A 14 -7.47 15.82 -9.35
CA LEU A 14 -8.83 15.77 -9.93
C LEU A 14 -8.89 15.00 -11.24
N ILE A 15 -7.85 15.08 -12.08
CA ILE A 15 -7.76 14.29 -13.33
C ILE A 15 -7.70 12.80 -12.98
N LEU A 16 -6.82 12.39 -12.07
CA LEU A 16 -6.72 10.98 -11.67
C LEU A 16 -7.99 10.49 -10.98
N ALA A 17 -8.60 11.30 -10.13
CA ALA A 17 -9.87 10.97 -9.49
C ALA A 17 -10.99 10.80 -10.53
N ALA A 18 -11.04 11.63 -11.56
CA ALA A 18 -12.01 11.50 -12.65
C ALA A 18 -11.77 10.21 -13.47
N LEU A 19 -10.52 9.92 -13.82
CA LEU A 19 -10.17 8.68 -14.53
C LEU A 19 -10.54 7.44 -13.71
N PHE A 20 -10.18 7.43 -12.43
CA PHE A 20 -10.53 6.34 -11.53
C PHE A 20 -12.05 6.20 -11.36
N SER A 21 -12.78 7.31 -11.26
CA SER A 21 -14.25 7.26 -11.17
C SER A 21 -14.87 6.62 -12.41
N VAL A 22 -14.33 6.89 -13.60
CA VAL A 22 -14.81 6.26 -14.85
C VAL A 22 -14.54 4.76 -14.84
N GLU A 23 -13.34 4.35 -14.43
CA GLU A 23 -12.96 2.94 -14.28
C GLU A 23 -13.84 2.21 -13.26
N LEU A 24 -13.97 2.77 -12.06
CA LEU A 24 -14.83 2.24 -11.00
C LEU A 24 -16.27 2.08 -11.47
N ILE A 25 -16.85 3.09 -12.14
CA ILE A 25 -18.22 3.00 -12.65
C ILE A 25 -18.34 1.88 -13.71
N PHE A 26 -17.34 1.75 -14.59
CA PHE A 26 -17.35 0.71 -15.61
C PHE A 26 -17.26 -0.70 -14.99
N LEU A 27 -16.36 -0.89 -14.03
CA LEU A 27 -16.15 -2.15 -13.32
C LEU A 27 -17.24 -2.46 -12.27
N ALA A 28 -18.05 -1.47 -11.88
CA ALA A 28 -19.24 -1.68 -11.07
C ALA A 28 -20.43 -2.24 -11.89
N ILE A 29 -20.35 -2.26 -13.22
CA ILE A 29 -21.38 -2.86 -14.07
C ILE A 29 -21.21 -4.37 -14.05
N ASP A 30 -22.17 -5.05 -13.43
CA ASP A 30 -22.26 -6.51 -13.39
C ASP A 30 -20.97 -7.21 -12.89
N PRO A 31 -20.49 -6.91 -11.66
CA PRO A 31 -19.37 -7.64 -11.08
C PRO A 31 -19.75 -9.11 -10.87
N HIS A 32 -18.75 -10.00 -10.91
CA HIS A 32 -18.91 -11.45 -10.79
C HIS A 32 -19.69 -11.83 -9.52
N ASP A 33 -19.33 -11.25 -8.37
CA ASP A 33 -20.09 -11.34 -7.14
C ASP A 33 -20.31 -9.94 -6.53
N ARG A 34 -21.57 -9.56 -6.32
CA ARG A 34 -21.93 -8.23 -5.80
C ARG A 34 -21.61 -8.05 -4.32
N GLY A 35 -21.64 -9.14 -3.54
CA GLY A 35 -21.33 -9.11 -2.12
C GLY A 35 -19.82 -8.94 -1.91
N ASP A 36 -19.03 -9.73 -2.63
CA ASP A 36 -17.57 -9.65 -2.65
C ASP A 36 -17.10 -8.27 -3.13
N TRP A 37 -17.59 -7.82 -4.29
CA TRP A 37 -17.28 -6.50 -4.84
C TRP A 37 -17.56 -5.37 -3.85
N ALA A 38 -18.67 -5.45 -3.12
CA ALA A 38 -19.02 -4.45 -2.11
C ALA A 38 -18.09 -4.49 -0.91
N LEU A 39 -17.72 -5.69 -0.43
CA LEU A 39 -16.80 -5.89 0.69
C LEU A 39 -15.40 -5.35 0.37
N GLU A 40 -14.88 -5.69 -0.81
CA GLU A 40 -13.61 -5.18 -1.34
C GLU A 40 -13.57 -3.65 -1.44
N ASN A 41 -14.69 -3.04 -1.82
CA ASN A 41 -14.77 -1.60 -2.04
C ASN A 41 -14.96 -0.78 -0.75
N VAL A 42 -15.28 -1.38 0.39
CA VAL A 42 -15.50 -0.63 1.65
C VAL A 42 -14.25 0.18 2.03
N LEU A 43 -13.07 -0.45 2.02
CA LEU A 43 -11.82 0.20 2.39
C LEU A 43 -11.37 1.21 1.32
N VAL A 44 -11.63 0.93 0.05
CA VAL A 44 -11.37 1.85 -1.07
C VAL A 44 -12.16 3.15 -0.91
N LEU A 45 -13.46 3.06 -0.63
CA LEU A 45 -14.31 4.23 -0.42
C LEU A 45 -13.87 5.06 0.79
N ALA A 46 -13.50 4.40 1.89
CA ALA A 46 -12.96 5.07 3.07
C ALA A 46 -11.64 5.81 2.75
N PHE A 47 -10.77 5.17 1.96
CA PHE A 47 -9.49 5.74 1.55
C PHE A 47 -9.65 6.93 0.57
N ILE A 48 -10.56 6.83 -0.41
CA ILE A 48 -10.89 7.92 -1.33
C ILE A 48 -11.48 9.10 -0.57
N LEU A 49 -12.36 8.85 0.39
CA LEU A 49 -12.91 9.89 1.25
C LEU A 49 -11.79 10.59 2.02
N PHE A 50 -10.87 9.83 2.62
CA PHE A 50 -9.70 10.39 3.32
C PHE A 50 -8.84 11.28 2.40
N LEU A 51 -8.52 10.83 1.19
CA LEU A 51 -7.76 11.63 0.22
C LEU A 51 -8.53 12.89 -0.20
N THR A 52 -9.84 12.79 -0.37
CA THR A 52 -10.71 13.91 -0.74
C THR A 52 -10.86 14.94 0.38
N LEU A 53 -10.82 14.53 1.64
CA LEU A 53 -10.84 15.46 2.78
C LEU A 53 -9.47 16.13 3.00
N THR A 54 -8.38 15.46 2.62
CA THR A 54 -7.03 15.93 2.91
C THR A 54 -6.36 16.69 1.75
N TYR A 55 -6.78 16.52 0.49
CA TYR A 55 -6.04 17.03 -0.68
C TYR A 55 -5.79 18.56 -0.70
N ARG A 56 -6.61 19.36 0.01
CA ARG A 56 -6.41 20.83 0.06
C ARG A 56 -5.36 21.25 1.09
N ASN A 57 -5.34 20.58 2.25
CA ASN A 57 -4.47 20.92 3.37
C ASN A 57 -3.16 20.14 3.33
N PHE A 58 -3.19 18.94 2.74
CA PHE A 58 -2.07 18.03 2.63
C PHE A 58 -2.03 17.40 1.22
N PRO A 59 -1.74 18.18 0.16
CA PRO A 59 -1.66 17.65 -1.19
C PRO A 59 -0.44 16.75 -1.32
N LEU A 60 -0.62 15.49 -1.74
CA LEU A 60 0.48 14.58 -2.03
C LEU A 60 1.27 15.00 -3.28
N SER A 61 2.47 14.46 -3.44
CA SER A 61 3.23 14.59 -4.66
C SER A 61 2.50 13.93 -5.83
N ARG A 62 2.80 14.39 -7.06
CA ARG A 62 2.21 13.79 -8.26
C ARG A 62 2.59 12.33 -8.40
N ILE A 63 3.82 11.98 -8.02
CA ILE A 63 4.29 10.58 -7.99
C ILE A 63 3.39 9.76 -7.06
N SER A 64 3.20 10.22 -5.81
CA SER A 64 2.36 9.51 -4.85
C SER A 64 0.91 9.37 -5.33
N TYR A 65 0.33 10.42 -5.94
CA TYR A 65 -1.01 10.31 -6.53
C TYR A 65 -1.06 9.31 -7.69
N THR A 66 -0.05 9.28 -8.57
CA THR A 66 0.03 8.28 -9.65
C THR A 66 0.12 6.86 -9.09
N LEU A 67 0.98 6.63 -8.10
CA LEU A 67 1.17 5.30 -7.52
C LEU A 67 -0.10 4.80 -6.81
N VAL A 68 -0.76 5.68 -6.06
CA VAL A 68 -2.07 5.39 -5.45
C VAL A 68 -3.11 5.07 -6.52
N PHE A 69 -3.20 5.88 -7.57
CA PHE A 69 -4.12 5.65 -8.68
C PHE A 69 -3.89 4.28 -9.34
N LEU A 70 -2.64 3.93 -9.64
CA LEU A 70 -2.31 2.65 -10.26
C LEU A 70 -2.67 1.46 -9.36
N PHE A 71 -2.44 1.58 -8.05
CA PHE A 71 -2.83 0.55 -7.10
C PHE A 71 -4.35 0.37 -7.05
N LEU A 72 -5.11 1.46 -6.92
CA LEU A 72 -6.57 1.41 -6.88
C LEU A 72 -7.17 0.87 -8.19
N ALA A 73 -6.61 1.24 -9.34
CA ALA A 73 -7.03 0.71 -10.64
C ALA A 73 -6.87 -0.82 -10.71
N LEU A 74 -5.73 -1.35 -10.24
CA LEU A 74 -5.50 -2.79 -10.17
C LEU A 74 -6.44 -3.48 -9.18
N HIS A 75 -6.71 -2.85 -8.04
CA HIS A 75 -7.67 -3.34 -7.04
C HIS A 75 -9.07 -3.50 -7.63
N GLU A 76 -9.58 -2.51 -8.37
CA GLU A 76 -10.93 -2.58 -8.95
C GLU A 76 -11.08 -3.70 -9.98
N ILE A 77 -10.01 -4.03 -10.70
CA ILE A 77 -10.02 -5.21 -11.59
C ILE A 77 -10.23 -6.48 -10.76
N GLY A 78 -9.54 -6.62 -9.63
CA GLY A 78 -9.72 -7.72 -8.69
C GLY A 78 -11.15 -7.78 -8.14
N ALA A 79 -11.64 -6.65 -7.62
CA ALA A 79 -12.99 -6.56 -7.05
C ALA A 79 -14.10 -6.87 -8.06
N HIS A 80 -13.94 -6.50 -9.34
CA HIS A 80 -14.93 -6.79 -10.38
C HIS A 80 -15.05 -8.29 -10.67
N TYR A 81 -13.93 -8.97 -10.84
CA TYR A 81 -13.91 -10.38 -11.21
C TYR A 81 -14.00 -11.31 -10.00
N THR A 82 -13.83 -10.82 -8.78
CA THR A 82 -13.26 -11.56 -7.64
C THR A 82 -11.78 -11.88 -7.89
N TYR A 83 -10.94 -11.68 -6.87
CA TYR A 83 -9.49 -11.83 -6.98
C TYR A 83 -9.06 -13.22 -7.49
N ALA A 84 -9.80 -14.25 -7.11
CA ALA A 84 -9.58 -15.64 -7.50
C ALA A 84 -9.88 -15.93 -8.99
N GLU A 85 -10.68 -15.09 -9.66
CA GLU A 85 -11.18 -15.34 -11.02
C GLU A 85 -10.70 -14.33 -12.06
N VAL A 86 -9.83 -13.37 -11.70
CA VAL A 86 -9.26 -12.42 -12.68
C VAL A 86 -8.59 -13.19 -13.82
N PRO A 87 -9.02 -13.00 -15.09
CA PRO A 87 -8.59 -13.84 -16.21
C PRO A 87 -7.23 -13.41 -16.80
N TYR A 88 -6.25 -13.07 -15.96
CA TYR A 88 -4.94 -12.56 -16.39
C TYR A 88 -4.19 -13.55 -17.29
N ASP A 89 -4.31 -14.86 -17.02
CA ASP A 89 -3.61 -15.88 -17.81
C ASP A 89 -4.20 -15.95 -19.22
N THR A 90 -5.52 -15.83 -19.35
CA THR A 90 -6.21 -15.78 -20.65
C THR A 90 -5.82 -14.52 -21.42
N TRP A 91 -5.75 -13.36 -20.75
CA TRP A 91 -5.26 -12.13 -21.40
C TRP A 91 -3.83 -12.27 -21.90
N PHE A 92 -2.94 -12.88 -21.09
CA PHE A 92 -1.55 -13.11 -21.46
C PHE A 92 -1.42 -14.11 -22.62
N GLN A 93 -2.23 -15.18 -22.63
CA GLN A 93 -2.33 -16.13 -23.73
C GLN A 93 -2.80 -15.45 -25.02
N ASN A 94 -3.84 -14.63 -24.97
CA ASN A 94 -4.34 -13.92 -26.14
C ASN A 94 -3.31 -12.94 -26.73
N LEU A 95 -2.47 -12.35 -25.86
CA LEU A 95 -1.45 -11.39 -26.29
C LEU A 95 -0.16 -12.06 -26.80
N THR A 96 0.26 -13.16 -26.18
CA THR A 96 1.59 -13.76 -26.40
C THR A 96 1.57 -15.14 -27.04
N GLY A 97 0.43 -15.83 -27.01
CA GLY A 97 0.29 -17.23 -27.40
C GLY A 97 0.70 -18.25 -26.33
N TYR A 98 1.14 -17.81 -25.14
CA TYR A 98 1.62 -18.68 -24.07
C TYR A 98 0.83 -18.48 -22.77
N SER A 99 0.74 -19.52 -21.93
CA SER A 99 0.18 -19.41 -20.57
C SER A 99 1.26 -18.94 -19.59
N LEU A 100 1.00 -17.83 -18.91
CA LEU A 100 1.86 -17.31 -17.85
C LEU A 100 1.94 -18.31 -16.68
N ASN A 101 0.80 -18.90 -16.32
CA ASN A 101 0.74 -19.93 -15.29
C ASN A 101 1.61 -21.13 -15.65
N SER A 102 1.55 -21.60 -16.90
CA SER A 102 2.38 -22.73 -17.35
C SER A 102 3.88 -22.40 -17.34
N ILE A 103 4.26 -21.17 -17.72
CA ILE A 103 5.66 -20.71 -17.72
C ILE A 103 6.21 -20.66 -16.29
N LEU A 104 5.41 -20.21 -15.33
CA LEU A 104 5.80 -20.04 -13.93
C LEU A 104 5.51 -21.28 -13.06
N GLY A 105 4.87 -22.32 -13.62
CA GLY A 105 4.47 -23.52 -12.89
C GLY A 105 3.39 -23.27 -11.84
N TRP A 106 2.50 -22.30 -12.09
CA TRP A 106 1.40 -21.97 -11.18
C TRP A 106 0.19 -22.86 -11.44
N GLU A 107 -0.34 -23.44 -10.36
CA GLU A 107 -1.50 -24.32 -10.40
C GLU A 107 -2.83 -23.59 -10.08
N ARG A 108 -2.74 -22.33 -9.63
CA ARG A 108 -3.89 -21.49 -9.24
C ARG A 108 -3.79 -20.08 -9.80
N ASN A 109 -4.85 -19.30 -9.60
CA ASN A 109 -4.84 -17.86 -9.87
C ASN A 109 -3.93 -17.16 -8.84
N ASN A 110 -2.95 -16.38 -9.30
CA ASN A 110 -2.04 -15.63 -8.42
C ASN A 110 -2.25 -14.11 -8.53
N PHE A 111 -3.42 -13.65 -8.97
CA PHE A 111 -3.70 -12.22 -9.09
C PHE A 111 -3.58 -11.52 -7.74
N ASP A 112 -4.13 -12.13 -6.69
CA ASP A 112 -4.06 -11.59 -5.34
C ASP A 112 -2.63 -11.33 -4.86
N ARG A 113 -1.74 -12.33 -5.00
CA ARG A 113 -0.30 -12.19 -4.80
C ARG A 113 0.34 -11.03 -5.54
N VAL A 114 -0.09 -10.79 -6.79
CA VAL A 114 0.40 -9.67 -7.60
C VAL A 114 -0.08 -8.35 -7.00
N ILE A 115 -1.32 -8.28 -6.51
CA ILE A 115 -1.86 -7.11 -5.82
C ILE A 115 -1.17 -6.87 -4.48
N HIS A 116 -0.90 -7.88 -3.67
CA HIS A 116 -0.11 -7.73 -2.44
C HIS A 116 1.29 -7.20 -2.73
N PHE A 117 1.97 -7.74 -3.74
CA PHE A 117 3.25 -7.19 -4.20
C PHE A 117 3.11 -5.73 -4.66
N ALA A 118 2.08 -5.41 -5.45
CA ALA A 118 1.81 -4.07 -5.96
C ALA A 118 1.46 -3.09 -4.83
N TYR A 119 0.72 -3.51 -3.82
CA TYR A 119 0.42 -2.76 -2.60
C TYR A 119 1.73 -2.29 -1.96
N GLY A 120 2.65 -3.22 -1.71
CA GLY A 120 3.97 -2.93 -1.19
C GLY A 120 4.74 -1.95 -2.07
N LEU A 121 4.84 -2.28 -3.37
CA LEU A 121 5.66 -1.53 -4.32
C LEU A 121 5.14 -0.10 -4.57
N LEU A 122 3.83 0.07 -4.64
CA LEU A 122 3.20 1.33 -5.04
C LEU A 122 2.87 2.22 -3.83
N LEU A 123 2.51 1.67 -2.67
CA LEU A 123 2.07 2.48 -1.53
C LEU A 123 3.18 2.83 -0.54
N ALA A 124 4.30 2.09 -0.51
CA ALA A 124 5.39 2.39 0.43
C ALA A 124 6.00 3.79 0.22
N TYR A 125 6.06 4.29 -1.02
CA TYR A 125 6.54 5.66 -1.30
C TYR A 125 5.54 6.76 -0.85
N PRO A 126 4.24 6.69 -1.16
CA PRO A 126 3.22 7.56 -0.55
C PRO A 126 3.29 7.58 0.99
N ILE A 127 3.45 6.41 1.62
CA ILE A 127 3.61 6.30 3.08
C ILE A 127 4.89 7.01 3.54
N ARG A 128 5.99 6.86 2.81
CA ARG A 128 7.23 7.62 3.05
C ARG A 128 7.00 9.13 3.00
N GLU A 129 6.26 9.62 2.01
CA GLU A 129 5.94 11.04 1.92
C GLU A 129 5.18 11.52 3.17
N LEU A 130 4.26 10.72 3.70
CA LEU A 130 3.55 11.01 4.95
C LEU A 130 4.50 11.13 6.14
N TYR A 131 5.39 10.14 6.34
CA TYR A 131 6.35 10.16 7.45
C TYR A 131 7.32 11.34 7.38
N PHE A 132 7.78 11.70 6.18
CA PHE A 132 8.63 12.88 6.01
C PHE A 132 7.91 14.19 6.34
N ARG A 133 6.62 14.29 5.99
CA ARG A 133 5.88 15.54 6.11
C ARG A 133 5.12 15.71 7.42
N ILE A 134 4.85 14.63 8.15
CA ILE A 134 4.14 14.66 9.43
C ILE A 134 5.07 14.34 10.60
N ALA A 135 5.90 13.30 10.47
CA ALA A 135 6.75 12.81 11.57
C ALA A 135 8.19 13.34 11.52
N ASP A 136 8.54 14.16 10.51
CA ASP A 136 9.91 14.64 10.24
C ASP A 136 10.93 13.49 10.22
N ALA A 137 10.53 12.33 9.72
CA ALA A 137 11.40 11.17 9.60
C ALA A 137 12.55 11.46 8.62
N LYS A 138 13.79 11.25 9.07
CA LYS A 138 15.03 11.57 8.32
C LYS A 138 15.99 10.39 8.34
N GLY A 139 16.90 10.37 7.38
CA GLY A 139 17.94 9.33 7.27
C GLY A 139 17.33 7.93 7.26
N PHE A 140 17.88 7.01 8.07
CA PHE A 140 17.45 5.61 8.16
C PHE A 140 15.94 5.47 8.44
N TRP A 141 15.41 6.23 9.39
CA TRP A 141 14.00 6.14 9.80
C TRP A 141 13.03 6.52 8.67
N GLY A 142 13.50 7.34 7.72
CA GLY A 142 12.75 7.68 6.51
C GLY A 142 12.58 6.55 5.50
N TYR A 143 13.26 5.41 5.68
CA TYR A 143 13.12 4.21 4.83
C TYR A 143 12.59 3.03 5.62
N PHE A 144 13.01 2.92 6.88
CA PHE A 144 12.55 1.84 7.76
C PHE A 144 11.06 1.98 8.13
N LEU A 145 10.59 3.17 8.55
CA LEU A 145 9.20 3.33 9.00
C LEU A 145 8.15 3.07 7.92
N PRO A 146 8.33 3.50 6.65
CA PRO A 146 7.37 3.17 5.59
C PRO A 146 7.34 1.68 5.27
N LEU A 147 8.50 1.01 5.30
CA LEU A 147 8.59 -0.43 5.13
C LEU A 147 7.85 -1.16 6.26
N ASP A 148 8.19 -0.84 7.51
CA ASP A 148 7.60 -1.43 8.71
C ASP A 148 6.07 -1.20 8.77
N PHE A 149 5.62 0.01 8.45
CA PHE A 149 4.20 0.32 8.38
C PHE A 149 3.48 -0.51 7.32
N THR A 150 4.05 -0.61 6.11
CA THR A 150 3.46 -1.39 5.01
C THR A 150 3.37 -2.88 5.35
N MET A 151 4.41 -3.44 5.99
CA MET A 151 4.41 -4.82 6.48
C MET A 151 3.33 -5.03 7.55
N SER A 152 3.25 -4.11 8.51
CA SER A 152 2.27 -4.18 9.61
C SER A 152 0.84 -4.09 9.11
N THR A 153 0.55 -3.19 8.16
CA THR A 153 -0.78 -3.04 7.59
C THR A 153 -1.16 -4.19 6.67
N SER A 154 -0.21 -4.79 5.96
CA SER A 154 -0.44 -6.04 5.22
C SER A 154 -0.85 -7.17 6.18
N MET A 155 -0.13 -7.36 7.29
CA MET A 155 -0.52 -8.35 8.30
C MET A 155 -1.91 -8.07 8.88
N ILE A 156 -2.23 -6.80 9.17
CA ILE A 156 -3.55 -6.43 9.67
C ILE A 156 -4.64 -6.74 8.64
N PHE A 157 -4.37 -6.53 7.34
CA PHE A 157 -5.30 -6.84 6.27
C PHE A 157 -5.63 -8.34 6.21
N GLU A 158 -4.62 -9.22 6.25
CA GLU A 158 -4.85 -10.69 6.31
C GLU A 158 -5.71 -11.10 7.52
N LEU A 159 -5.50 -10.44 8.67
CA LEU A 159 -6.32 -10.68 9.86
C LEU A 159 -7.76 -10.21 9.67
N PHE A 160 -7.97 -9.12 8.92
CA PHE A 160 -9.32 -8.69 8.54
C PHE A 160 -9.98 -9.67 7.57
N GLU A 161 -9.25 -10.20 6.61
CA GLU A 161 -9.78 -11.19 5.66
C GLU A 161 -10.17 -12.48 6.36
N TRP A 162 -9.30 -12.99 7.23
CA TRP A 162 -9.62 -14.13 8.08
C TRP A 162 -10.87 -13.87 8.94
N GLY A 163 -10.95 -12.72 9.61
CA GLY A 163 -12.09 -12.35 10.44
C GLY A 163 -13.39 -12.16 9.64
N ALA A 164 -13.32 -11.59 8.43
CA ALA A 164 -14.46 -11.44 7.54
C ALA A 164 -14.95 -12.80 7.04
N ALA A 165 -14.04 -13.71 6.67
CA ALA A 165 -14.37 -15.07 6.27
C ALA A 165 -15.07 -15.84 7.40
N GLU A 166 -14.59 -15.70 8.65
CA GLU A 166 -15.23 -16.30 9.83
C GLU A 166 -16.62 -15.71 10.10
N PHE A 167 -16.80 -14.39 9.90
CA PHE A 167 -18.07 -13.72 10.17
C PHE A 167 -19.15 -13.97 9.11
N PHE A 168 -18.82 -13.85 7.82
CA PHE A 168 -19.78 -14.02 6.73
C PHE A 168 -20.04 -15.49 6.41
N GLY A 169 -18.99 -16.32 6.43
CA GLY A 169 -19.06 -17.75 6.12
C GLY A 169 -19.59 -18.06 4.71
N GLY A 170 -19.84 -19.34 4.46
CA GLY A 170 -20.40 -19.83 3.19
C GLY A 170 -19.55 -19.49 1.97
N ASP A 171 -20.20 -19.38 0.82
CA ASP A 171 -19.53 -19.09 -0.45
C ASP A 171 -18.91 -17.67 -0.48
N LEU A 172 -19.56 -16.70 0.17
CA LEU A 172 -19.08 -15.31 0.25
C LEU A 172 -17.75 -15.22 1.03
N GLY A 173 -17.66 -15.87 2.19
CA GLY A 173 -16.43 -15.89 2.98
C GLY A 173 -15.28 -16.61 2.27
N VAL A 174 -15.58 -17.67 1.51
CA VAL A 174 -14.58 -18.40 0.71
C VAL A 174 -14.10 -17.59 -0.49
N ALA A 175 -15.03 -16.89 -1.16
CA ALA A 175 -14.70 -16.01 -2.29
C ALA A 175 -13.79 -14.86 -1.86
N TYR A 176 -14.17 -14.15 -0.78
CA TYR A 176 -13.39 -13.04 -0.24
C TYR A 176 -12.02 -13.47 0.28
N LEU A 177 -11.93 -14.59 1.01
CA LEU A 177 -10.64 -15.07 1.54
C LEU A 177 -9.69 -15.55 0.45
N GLY A 178 -10.18 -15.95 -0.74
CA GLY A 178 -9.33 -16.16 -1.91
C GLY A 178 -8.28 -17.28 -1.85
N THR A 179 -8.19 -18.08 -0.78
CA THR A 179 -7.06 -19.03 -0.57
C THR A 179 -6.86 -20.05 -1.68
N GLN A 180 -7.93 -20.44 -2.38
CA GLN A 180 -7.93 -21.48 -3.40
C GLN A 180 -7.26 -22.79 -2.91
N GLY A 181 -7.36 -23.09 -1.62
CA GLY A 181 -6.77 -24.29 -1.00
C GLY A 181 -5.30 -24.16 -0.59
N ASP A 182 -4.67 -22.98 -0.74
CA ASP A 182 -3.32 -22.72 -0.27
C ASP A 182 -3.32 -22.39 1.23
N VAL A 183 -2.81 -23.31 2.05
CA VAL A 183 -2.73 -23.11 3.51
C VAL A 183 -1.73 -22.02 3.93
N TRP A 184 -0.85 -21.60 3.01
CA TRP A 184 0.17 -20.60 3.24
C TRP A 184 -0.16 -19.25 2.61
N ASP A 185 -1.43 -19.02 2.23
CA ASP A 185 -1.79 -17.88 1.41
C ASP A 185 -1.39 -16.56 2.04
N ALA A 186 -2.00 -16.22 3.17
CA ALA A 186 -1.70 -15.01 3.93
C ALA A 186 -0.20 -14.81 4.21
N HIS A 187 0.56 -15.90 4.41
CA HIS A 187 2.01 -15.82 4.62
C HIS A 187 2.76 -15.36 3.36
N LYS A 188 2.38 -15.90 2.20
CA LYS A 188 2.95 -15.53 0.91
C LYS A 188 2.53 -14.13 0.51
N ASP A 189 1.29 -13.74 0.80
CA ASP A 189 0.73 -12.43 0.48
C ASP A 189 1.42 -11.33 1.31
N MET A 190 1.55 -11.53 2.62
CA MET A 190 2.39 -10.68 3.48
C MET A 190 3.85 -10.61 3.02
N ALA A 191 4.44 -11.74 2.62
CA ALA A 191 5.82 -11.77 2.15
C ALA A 191 6.00 -10.97 0.85
N LEU A 192 5.04 -11.05 -0.07
CA LEU A 192 5.06 -10.31 -1.33
C LEU A 192 4.82 -8.81 -1.12
N ALA A 193 3.90 -8.42 -0.24
CA ALA A 193 3.74 -7.04 0.18
C ALA A 193 5.02 -6.47 0.80
N SER A 194 5.66 -7.25 1.67
CA SER A 194 6.95 -6.88 2.28
C SER A 194 8.05 -6.71 1.24
N LEU A 195 8.13 -7.63 0.25
CA LEU A 195 9.11 -7.57 -0.82
C LEU A 195 8.90 -6.36 -1.73
N GLY A 196 7.65 -6.07 -2.12
CA GLY A 196 7.31 -4.89 -2.90
C GLY A 196 7.73 -3.60 -2.20
N ALA A 197 7.40 -3.49 -0.91
CA ALA A 197 7.76 -2.33 -0.09
C ALA A 197 9.28 -2.18 0.06
N LEU A 198 10.00 -3.28 0.27
CA LEU A 198 11.45 -3.28 0.35
C LEU A 198 12.08 -2.77 -0.95
N LEU A 199 11.62 -3.27 -2.11
CA LEU A 199 12.11 -2.81 -3.41
C LEU A 199 11.82 -1.32 -3.63
N ALA A 200 10.62 -0.85 -3.30
CA ALA A 200 10.28 0.58 -3.38
C ALA A 200 11.22 1.44 -2.53
N MET A 201 11.53 1.00 -1.31
CA MET A 201 12.46 1.71 -0.42
C MET A 201 13.90 1.65 -0.92
N LEU A 202 14.36 0.52 -1.48
CA LEU A 202 15.69 0.39 -2.06
C LEU A 202 15.87 1.27 -3.32
N VAL A 203 14.87 1.32 -4.20
CA VAL A 203 14.88 2.23 -5.35
C VAL A 203 14.91 3.69 -4.89
N THR A 204 14.08 4.04 -3.92
CA THR A 204 14.06 5.41 -3.35
C THR A 204 15.39 5.76 -2.69
N LEU A 205 16.00 4.81 -1.98
CA LEU A 205 17.30 4.94 -1.36
C LEU A 205 18.39 5.18 -2.41
N ALA A 206 18.45 4.36 -3.47
CA ALA A 206 19.42 4.51 -4.56
C ALA A 206 19.30 5.87 -5.25
N LEU A 207 18.07 6.34 -5.50
CA LEU A 207 17.84 7.67 -6.08
C LEU A 207 18.32 8.79 -5.15
N ASN A 208 18.05 8.70 -3.85
CA ASN A 208 18.48 9.72 -2.90
C ASN A 208 19.99 9.70 -2.64
N LEU A 209 20.62 8.53 -2.63
CA LEU A 209 22.08 8.40 -2.62
C LEU A 209 22.73 9.11 -3.80
N TRP A 210 22.09 9.05 -4.97
CA TRP A 210 22.58 9.70 -6.18
C TRP A 210 22.31 11.22 -6.20
N LEU A 211 21.17 11.66 -5.68
CA LEU A 211 20.71 13.06 -5.78
C LEU A 211 21.09 13.95 -4.59
N GLN A 212 21.18 13.39 -3.38
CA GLN A 212 21.36 14.16 -2.14
C GLN A 212 22.83 14.21 -1.74
N LYS A 213 23.42 15.41 -1.73
CA LYS A 213 24.83 15.62 -1.38
C LYS A 213 25.16 15.25 0.07
N ASP A 214 24.25 15.53 1.00
CA ASP A 214 24.46 15.35 2.45
C ASP A 214 23.88 14.02 2.98
N PHE A 215 23.56 13.07 2.10
CA PHE A 215 22.88 11.83 2.46
C PHE A 215 23.54 11.09 3.63
N ALA A 216 24.87 10.91 3.57
CA ALA A 216 25.61 10.17 4.59
C ALA A 216 25.56 10.85 5.96
N ARG A 217 25.55 12.19 6.00
CA ARG A 217 25.41 12.96 7.25
C ARG A 217 24.03 12.76 7.85
N GLU A 218 22.98 12.94 7.05
CA GLU A 218 21.59 12.76 7.50
C GLU A 218 21.35 11.33 8.02
N TRP A 219 21.87 10.32 7.32
CA TRP A 219 21.79 8.93 7.74
C TRP A 219 22.44 8.71 9.11
N SER A 220 23.69 9.16 9.30
CA SER A 220 24.41 9.03 10.57
C SER A 220 23.72 9.76 11.71
N GLU A 221 23.26 11.00 11.47
CA GLU A 221 22.54 11.79 12.46
C GLU A 221 21.22 11.13 12.90
N SER A 222 20.51 10.47 11.98
CA SER A 222 19.25 9.80 12.28
C SER A 222 19.38 8.65 13.29
N LEU A 223 20.55 8.00 13.31
CA LEU A 223 20.90 6.88 14.20
C LEU A 223 21.58 7.33 15.50
N ARG A 224 21.90 8.61 15.64
CA ARG A 224 22.54 9.13 16.84
C ARG A 224 21.58 9.08 18.04
N ILE A 225 22.12 8.67 19.19
CA ILE A 225 21.42 8.74 20.48
C ILE A 225 21.20 10.21 20.85
N LYS A 226 19.93 10.62 20.92
CA LYS A 226 19.51 12.00 21.23
C LYS A 226 19.38 12.25 22.74
N HIS A 227 19.09 11.20 23.50
CA HIS A 227 18.95 11.23 24.96
C HIS A 227 19.88 10.19 25.55
N ALA A 228 20.92 10.62 26.27
CA ALA A 228 21.94 9.73 26.81
C ALA A 228 21.49 8.93 28.05
N LEU A 229 20.44 9.41 28.73
CA LEU A 229 19.86 8.74 29.90
C LEU A 229 18.74 7.79 29.45
N PRO A 230 18.56 6.65 30.16
CA PRO A 230 17.39 5.81 29.99
C PRO A 230 16.09 6.60 30.19
N MET A 231 15.05 6.22 29.45
CA MET A 231 13.70 6.78 29.55
C MET A 231 12.87 5.95 30.55
N GLY A 232 11.59 5.67 30.28
CA GLY A 232 10.79 4.77 31.12
C GLY A 232 10.53 5.32 32.52
N GLU A 233 10.75 4.49 33.55
CA GLU A 233 10.51 4.82 34.95
C GLU A 233 11.33 6.03 35.45
N ASP A 234 12.57 6.17 34.98
CA ASP A 234 13.45 7.28 35.36
C ASP A 234 12.92 8.62 34.84
N GLU A 235 12.45 8.63 33.59
CA GLU A 235 11.85 9.81 32.97
C GLU A 235 10.50 10.15 33.62
N ILE A 236 9.68 9.13 33.94
CA ILE A 236 8.43 9.30 34.69
C ILE A 236 8.71 9.98 36.04
N LEU A 237 9.70 9.50 36.81
CA LEU A 237 10.09 10.09 38.08
C LEU A 237 10.59 11.53 37.93
N ARG A 238 11.36 11.83 36.88
CA ARG A 238 11.82 13.19 36.56
C ARG A 238 10.64 14.14 36.29
N LEU A 239 9.67 13.70 35.48
CA LEU A 239 8.47 14.47 35.16
C LEU A 239 7.59 14.70 36.40
N LEU A 240 7.42 13.67 37.24
CA LEU A 240 6.67 13.78 38.51
C LEU A 240 7.35 14.77 39.47
N LYS A 241 8.68 14.72 39.61
CA LYS A 241 9.44 15.69 40.41
C LYS A 241 9.27 17.12 39.87
N LYS A 242 9.29 17.31 38.54
CA LYS A 242 9.06 18.62 37.91
C LYS A 242 7.63 19.14 38.15
N LYS A 243 6.63 18.25 38.13
CA LYS A 243 5.22 18.61 38.41
C LYS A 243 5.01 19.05 39.85
N LYS A 244 5.64 18.40 40.84
CA LYS A 244 5.57 18.79 42.27
C LYS A 244 6.25 20.13 42.60
N ARG A 245 7.10 20.64 41.71
CA ARG A 245 7.81 21.93 41.85
C ARG A 245 7.08 23.11 41.20
N LYS A 246 5.99 22.85 40.47
CA LYS A 246 5.10 23.86 39.90
C LYS A 246 3.85 23.97 40.77
#